data_AF-A0A2Y9RCW7-F1
#
_entry.id   AF-A0A2Y9RCW7-F1
#
_cell.length_a   1.000
_cell.length_b   1.000
_cell.length_c   1.000
_cell.angle_alpha   90.00
_cell.angle_beta   90.00
_cell.angle_gamma   90.00
#
_symmetry.space_group_name_H-M   'P 1'
#
loop_
_entity.id
_entity.type
_entity.pdbx_description
1 polymer ?
#
loop_
_entity_poly.entity_id
_entity_poly.type
_entity_poly.pdbx_seq_one_letter_code
_entity_poly.pdbx_strand_id
1 'polypeptide(L)'
;MLVALLIALSCMGLHTFWQAQAVPILPLGLAPDTFDDAYVGCSEEMEEKAATLLKEEMARHALLRESWEAAQEAWEHRHRGLTLPPGFQAQHAVAIMVYTNSSNTLYSELNQAVRTGGGSRDLYMRHFRFKALHFYLIRALQLLRGSGGCSGEPGEVVFRGVGSLRFEPKKLGDSVRLGQFASSSLDEAVARRFGEKRRDCVSAPRGQPDSPSKDAFSLLSWKTMILAPGGFQFSGADP
;
A
#
# COMPACT_ATOMS: atom_id res chain seq x y z
N MET A 1 42.30 13.07 -42.40
CA MET A 1 42.51 12.04 -41.34
C MET A 1 42.36 12.64 -39.95
N LEU A 2 43.12 13.68 -39.55
CA LEU A 2 43.01 14.29 -38.21
C LEU A 2 41.66 14.97 -37.91
N VAL A 3 41.08 15.68 -38.89
CA VAL A 3 39.81 16.42 -38.71
C VAL A 3 38.62 15.46 -38.50
N ALA A 4 38.61 14.32 -39.20
CA ALA A 4 37.59 13.30 -39.02
C ALA A 4 37.67 12.60 -37.65
N LEU A 5 38.89 12.44 -37.11
CA LEU A 5 39.10 11.87 -35.77
C LEU A 5 38.60 12.82 -34.67
N LEU A 6 38.84 14.12 -34.81
CA LEU A 6 38.39 15.14 -33.85
C LEU A 6 36.85 15.25 -33.78
N ILE A 7 36.16 15.08 -34.91
CA ILE A 7 34.69 15.06 -34.96
C ILE A 7 34.13 13.77 -34.32
N ALA A 8 34.76 12.62 -34.54
CA ALA A 8 34.35 11.36 -33.90
C ALA A 8 34.54 11.38 -32.37
N LEU A 9 35.62 11.99 -31.88
CA LEU A 9 35.86 12.21 -30.44
C LEU A 9 34.85 13.21 -29.84
N SER A 10 34.42 14.23 -30.58
CA SER A 10 33.36 15.16 -30.17
C SER A 10 31.99 14.50 -30.06
N CYS A 11 31.66 13.54 -30.91
CA CYS A 11 30.38 12.83 -30.88
C CYS A 11 30.31 11.74 -29.78
N MET A 12 31.45 11.16 -29.43
CA MET A 12 31.58 10.20 -28.31
C MET A 12 31.57 10.90 -26.94
N GLY A 13 31.93 12.19 -26.86
CA GLY A 13 31.99 12.96 -25.62
C GLY A 13 30.63 13.49 -25.10
N LEU A 14 29.55 13.40 -25.88
CA LEU A 14 28.23 13.93 -25.50
C LEU A 14 27.19 12.89 -25.09
N HIS A 15 27.48 11.58 -25.17
CA HIS A 15 26.47 10.53 -24.92
C HIS A 15 26.49 9.86 -23.54
N THR A 16 27.33 10.33 -22.61
CA THR A 16 27.30 9.86 -21.20
C THR A 16 27.11 11.00 -20.21
N PHE A 17 26.25 11.97 -20.53
CA PHE A 17 25.56 12.70 -19.47
C PHE A 17 24.51 11.78 -18.86
N TRP A 18 24.96 10.90 -17.97
CA TRP A 18 24.10 10.29 -16.96
C TRP A 18 23.59 11.45 -16.10
N GLN A 19 22.48 12.06 -16.50
CA GLN A 19 21.81 13.06 -15.68
C GLN A 19 21.42 12.37 -14.37
N ALA A 20 22.19 12.63 -13.32
CA ALA A 20 21.82 12.24 -11.97
C ALA A 20 20.56 13.03 -11.61
N GLN A 21 19.39 12.46 -11.90
CA GLN A 21 18.13 13.06 -11.50
C GLN A 21 18.10 13.13 -9.97
N ALA A 22 17.97 14.35 -9.45
CA ALA A 22 17.77 14.56 -8.03
C ALA A 22 16.44 13.90 -7.62
N VAL A 23 16.49 13.06 -6.58
CA VAL A 23 15.28 12.44 -6.03
C VAL A 23 14.47 13.53 -5.33
N PRO A 24 13.21 13.77 -5.72
CA PRO A 24 12.38 14.80 -5.10
C PRO A 24 12.15 14.53 -3.62
N ILE A 25 12.20 15.60 -2.81
CA ILE A 25 11.92 15.54 -1.38
C ILE A 25 10.42 15.72 -1.16
N LEU A 26 9.80 14.80 -0.43
CA LEU A 26 8.42 14.91 0.02
C LEU A 26 8.40 15.18 1.53
N PRO A 27 7.91 16.36 1.98
CA PRO A 27 7.77 16.62 3.40
C PRO A 27 6.67 15.73 3.99
N LEU A 28 7.02 14.98 5.03
CA LEU A 28 6.07 14.19 5.79
C LEU A 28 5.14 15.11 6.60
N GLY A 29 3.88 14.70 6.73
CA GLY A 29 2.86 15.44 7.48
C GLY A 29 1.63 14.59 7.72
N LEU A 30 0.51 15.24 8.05
CA LEU A 30 -0.74 14.55 8.40
C LEU A 30 -1.60 14.16 7.18
N ALA A 31 -1.15 14.43 5.95
CA ALA A 31 -1.84 14.09 4.71
C ALA A 31 -3.35 14.46 4.71
N PRO A 32 -3.72 15.75 4.86
CA PRO A 32 -5.09 16.17 5.14
C PRO A 32 -6.12 15.78 4.07
N ASP A 33 -5.70 15.63 2.81
CA ASP A 33 -6.59 15.31 1.69
C ASP A 33 -6.83 13.79 1.50
N THR A 34 -6.40 12.98 2.46
CA THR A 34 -6.54 11.51 2.41
C THR A 34 -7.99 11.10 2.61
N PHE A 35 -8.50 10.20 1.77
CA PHE A 35 -9.70 9.44 2.09
C PHE A 35 -9.34 8.27 3.02
N ASP A 36 -9.70 8.38 4.29
CA ASP A 36 -9.25 7.48 5.37
C ASP A 36 -10.43 6.88 6.15
N ASP A 37 -11.57 6.70 5.49
CA ASP A 37 -12.78 6.17 6.12
C ASP A 37 -12.52 4.79 6.75
N ALA A 38 -12.75 4.70 8.06
CA ALA A 38 -12.65 3.48 8.82
C ALA A 38 -13.97 2.70 8.86
N TYR A 39 -15.04 3.23 8.27
CA TYR A 39 -16.38 2.63 8.20
C TYR A 39 -16.97 2.26 9.57
N VAL A 40 -16.60 3.02 10.60
CA VAL A 40 -17.07 2.81 11.97
C VAL A 40 -18.55 3.19 12.04
N GLY A 41 -19.39 2.22 12.43
CA GLY A 41 -20.84 2.42 12.54
C GLY A 41 -21.62 2.27 11.23
N CYS A 42 -20.95 2.04 10.09
CA CYS A 42 -21.61 1.81 8.79
C CYS A 42 -21.09 0.59 8.03
N SER A 43 -20.28 -0.27 8.67
CA SER A 43 -19.68 -1.43 8.00
C SER A 43 -20.71 -2.42 7.46
N GLU A 44 -21.80 -2.68 8.20
CA GLU A 44 -22.86 -3.60 7.77
C GLU A 44 -23.60 -3.06 6.54
N GLU A 45 -23.99 -1.79 6.54
CA GLU A 45 -24.60 -1.12 5.38
C GLU A 45 -23.67 -1.14 4.16
N MET A 46 -22.37 -0.97 4.38
CA MET A 46 -21.38 -1.04 3.31
C MET A 46 -21.20 -2.46 2.77
N GLU A 47 -21.29 -3.52 3.59
CA GLU A 47 -21.28 -4.90 3.08
C GLU A 47 -22.44 -5.16 2.11
N GLU A 48 -23.62 -4.64 2.41
CA GLU A 48 -24.80 -4.79 1.54
C GLU A 48 -24.63 -4.06 0.19
N LYS A 49 -23.97 -2.90 0.19
CA LYS A 49 -23.81 -2.05 -1.01
C LYS A 49 -22.55 -2.34 -1.82
N ALA A 50 -21.49 -2.83 -1.17
CA ALA A 50 -20.15 -2.93 -1.77
C ALA A 50 -20.12 -3.85 -2.99
N ALA A 51 -20.91 -4.93 -3.01
CA ALA A 51 -20.97 -5.84 -4.16
C ALA A 51 -21.49 -5.14 -5.43
N THR A 52 -22.52 -4.31 -5.30
CA THR A 52 -23.09 -3.53 -6.42
C THR A 52 -22.12 -2.45 -6.87
N LEU A 53 -21.55 -1.70 -5.91
CA LEU A 53 -20.55 -0.68 -6.20
C LEU A 53 -19.33 -1.26 -6.92
N LEU A 54 -18.83 -2.41 -6.48
CA LEU A 54 -17.67 -3.05 -7.10
C LEU A 54 -17.96 -3.47 -8.55
N LYS A 55 -19.16 -4.00 -8.84
CA LYS A 55 -19.57 -4.31 -10.22
C LYS A 55 -19.56 -3.06 -11.10
N GLU A 56 -20.04 -1.93 -10.59
CA GLU A 56 -19.99 -0.66 -11.32
C GLU A 56 -18.57 -0.13 -11.53
N GLU A 57 -17.70 -0.29 -10.53
CA GLU A 57 -16.28 0.09 -10.61
C GLU A 57 -15.57 -0.74 -11.67
N MET A 58 -15.73 -2.07 -11.64
CA MET A 58 -15.16 -2.99 -12.62
C MET A 58 -15.68 -2.72 -14.04
N ALA A 59 -16.97 -2.39 -14.19
CA ALA A 59 -17.55 -2.05 -15.50
C ALA A 59 -16.92 -0.80 -16.13
N ARG A 60 -16.38 0.11 -15.31
CA ARG A 60 -15.78 1.38 -15.75
C ARG A 60 -14.25 1.39 -15.68
N HIS A 61 -13.63 0.30 -15.22
CA HIS A 61 -12.19 0.23 -14.95
C HIS A 61 -11.62 -1.14 -15.32
N ALA A 62 -11.16 -1.29 -16.57
CA ALA A 62 -10.69 -2.57 -17.11
C ALA A 62 -9.61 -3.23 -16.26
N LEU A 63 -8.61 -2.46 -15.81
CA LEU A 63 -7.52 -3.00 -14.97
C LEU A 63 -8.02 -3.54 -13.62
N LEU A 64 -9.05 -2.91 -13.03
CA LEU A 64 -9.64 -3.37 -11.77
C LEU A 64 -10.37 -4.68 -12.01
N ARG A 65 -11.18 -4.75 -13.07
CA ARG A 65 -11.91 -5.97 -13.46
C ARG A 65 -10.96 -7.14 -13.67
N GLU A 66 -9.96 -6.97 -14.52
CA GLU A 66 -8.98 -8.02 -14.83
C GLU A 66 -8.20 -8.46 -13.59
N SER A 67 -7.73 -7.52 -12.78
CA SER A 67 -7.02 -7.84 -11.55
C SER A 67 -7.91 -8.54 -10.52
N TRP A 68 -9.19 -8.16 -10.43
CA TRP A 68 -10.15 -8.75 -9.50
C TRP A 68 -10.52 -10.17 -9.91
N GLU A 69 -10.85 -10.39 -11.19
CA GLU A 69 -11.17 -11.71 -11.73
C GLU A 69 -10.00 -12.70 -11.55
N ALA A 70 -8.78 -12.28 -11.89
CA ALA A 70 -7.59 -13.11 -11.69
C ALA A 70 -7.31 -13.41 -10.21
N ALA A 71 -7.50 -12.42 -9.32
CA ALA A 71 -7.34 -12.62 -7.88
C ALA A 71 -8.42 -13.56 -7.30
N GLN A 72 -9.66 -13.48 -7.81
CA GLN A 72 -10.75 -14.37 -7.43
C GLN A 72 -10.46 -15.82 -7.83
N GLU A 73 -10.01 -16.07 -9.07
CA GLU A 73 -9.60 -17.41 -9.51
C GLU A 73 -8.45 -17.96 -8.65
N ALA A 74 -7.43 -17.15 -8.39
CA ALA A 74 -6.32 -17.55 -7.54
C ALA A 74 -6.76 -17.85 -6.09
N TRP A 75 -7.76 -17.14 -5.57
CA TRP A 75 -8.32 -17.39 -4.24
C TRP A 75 -9.07 -18.72 -4.15
N GLU A 76 -9.83 -19.10 -5.18
CA GLU A 76 -10.53 -20.40 -5.25
C GLU A 76 -9.58 -21.60 -5.10
N HIS A 77 -8.34 -21.45 -5.55
CA HIS A 77 -7.30 -22.47 -5.35
C HIS A 77 -6.59 -22.37 -3.99
N ARG A 78 -6.35 -21.16 -3.48
CA ARG A 78 -5.52 -20.92 -2.29
C ARG A 78 -6.26 -21.01 -0.96
N HIS A 79 -7.57 -20.81 -0.93
CA HIS A 79 -8.32 -20.73 0.33
C HIS A 79 -8.43 -22.07 1.07
N ARG A 80 -8.19 -23.19 0.37
CA ARG A 80 -8.32 -24.54 0.93
C ARG A 80 -7.37 -24.73 2.10
N GLY A 81 -7.93 -25.08 3.27
CA GLY A 81 -7.15 -25.30 4.49
C GLY A 81 -6.79 -24.03 5.26
N LEU A 82 -7.25 -22.85 4.84
CA LEU A 82 -7.09 -21.62 5.62
C LEU A 82 -8.21 -21.47 6.65
N THR A 83 -7.83 -21.20 7.90
CA THR A 83 -8.76 -20.80 8.96
C THR A 83 -8.93 -19.29 8.92
N LEU A 84 -10.10 -18.76 8.56
CA LEU A 84 -10.36 -17.32 8.46
C LEU A 84 -11.07 -16.78 9.72
N PRO A 85 -10.84 -15.51 10.12
CA PRO A 85 -11.52 -14.94 11.27
C PRO A 85 -13.03 -14.79 11.00
N PRO A 86 -13.88 -14.76 12.06
CA PRO A 86 -15.32 -14.59 11.89
C PRO A 86 -15.67 -13.35 11.06
N GLY A 87 -16.60 -13.50 10.13
CA GLY A 87 -17.03 -12.43 9.22
C GLY A 87 -16.08 -12.15 8.05
N PHE A 88 -14.92 -12.81 7.97
CA PHE A 88 -14.00 -12.68 6.85
C PHE A 88 -14.49 -13.48 5.63
N GLN A 89 -14.97 -12.75 4.63
CA GLN A 89 -15.48 -13.29 3.35
C GLN A 89 -14.42 -13.26 2.23
N ALA A 90 -14.69 -13.97 1.13
CA ALA A 90 -13.78 -14.09 -0.02
C ALA A 90 -13.37 -12.73 -0.62
N GLN A 91 -14.28 -11.77 -0.68
CA GLN A 91 -14.04 -10.43 -1.24
C GLN A 91 -12.93 -9.68 -0.49
N HIS A 92 -12.79 -9.93 0.83
CA HIS A 92 -11.72 -9.38 1.65
C HIS A 92 -10.35 -9.92 1.25
N ALA A 93 -10.24 -11.25 1.05
CA ALA A 93 -9.02 -11.87 0.55
C ALA A 93 -8.69 -11.40 -0.86
N VAL A 94 -9.68 -11.36 -1.75
CA VAL A 94 -9.50 -10.89 -3.13
C VAL A 94 -9.01 -9.44 -3.15
N ALA A 95 -9.57 -8.55 -2.34
CA ALA A 95 -9.09 -7.16 -2.24
C ALA A 95 -7.61 -7.06 -1.80
N ILE A 96 -7.19 -7.90 -0.84
CA ILE A 96 -5.77 -7.99 -0.44
C ILE A 96 -4.90 -8.48 -1.59
N MET A 97 -5.33 -9.53 -2.29
CA MET A 97 -4.60 -10.09 -3.44
C MET A 97 -4.49 -9.08 -4.58
N VAL A 98 -5.55 -8.32 -4.85
CA VAL A 98 -5.56 -7.21 -5.81
C VAL A 98 -4.55 -6.14 -5.41
N TYR A 99 -4.55 -5.69 -4.16
CA TYR A 99 -3.63 -4.66 -3.68
C TYR A 99 -2.16 -5.09 -3.70
N THR A 100 -1.88 -6.36 -3.43
CA THR A 100 -0.51 -6.90 -3.37
C THR A 100 0.02 -7.43 -4.70
N ASN A 101 -0.77 -7.38 -5.75
CA ASN A 101 -0.35 -7.81 -7.08
C ASN A 101 0.61 -6.79 -7.70
N SER A 102 1.91 -7.07 -7.64
CA SER A 102 2.95 -6.22 -8.24
C SER A 102 3.06 -6.37 -9.76
N SER A 103 2.32 -7.28 -10.38
CA SER A 103 2.34 -7.47 -11.84
C SER A 103 1.56 -6.38 -12.59
N ASN A 104 0.86 -5.50 -11.88
CA ASN A 104 0.15 -4.37 -12.47
C ASN A 104 0.26 -3.10 -11.60
N THR A 105 -0.32 -2.00 -12.09
CA THR A 105 -0.24 -0.66 -11.48
C THR A 105 -1.43 -0.29 -10.59
N LEU A 106 -2.40 -1.19 -10.38
CA LEU A 106 -3.67 -0.88 -9.74
C LEU A 106 -3.50 -0.41 -8.28
N TYR A 107 -2.56 -1.01 -7.54
CA TYR A 107 -2.23 -0.55 -6.18
C TYR A 107 -1.74 0.91 -6.17
N SER A 108 -1.01 1.33 -7.22
CA SER A 108 -0.51 2.70 -7.37
C SER A 108 -1.66 3.67 -7.65
N GLU A 109 -2.59 3.28 -8.53
CA GLU A 109 -3.79 4.07 -8.86
C GLU A 109 -4.71 4.23 -7.64
N LEU A 110 -4.94 3.15 -6.89
CA LEU A 110 -5.69 3.20 -5.63
C LEU A 110 -5.01 4.15 -4.63
N ASN A 111 -3.70 3.99 -4.41
CA ASN A 111 -2.95 4.84 -3.49
C ASN A 111 -2.97 6.32 -3.89
N GLN A 112 -2.98 6.61 -5.20
CA GLN A 112 -3.11 7.98 -5.69
C GLN A 112 -4.51 8.55 -5.46
N ALA A 113 -5.56 7.75 -5.71
CA ALA A 113 -6.93 8.14 -5.44
C ALA A 113 -7.18 8.37 -3.94
N VAL A 114 -6.62 7.52 -3.08
CA VAL A 114 -6.71 7.64 -1.61
C VAL A 114 -6.03 8.92 -1.12
N ARG A 115 -4.85 9.26 -1.65
CA ARG A 115 -4.10 10.48 -1.25
C ARG A 115 -4.86 11.79 -1.44
N THR A 116 -5.84 11.81 -2.34
CA THR A 116 -6.53 13.04 -2.77
C THR A 116 -8.05 12.99 -2.59
N GLY A 117 -8.60 11.80 -2.33
CA GLY A 117 -10.04 11.55 -2.27
C GLY A 117 -10.75 12.20 -1.08
N GLY A 118 -10.01 12.60 -0.05
CA GLY A 118 -10.54 13.24 1.17
C GLY A 118 -10.58 14.76 1.12
N GLY A 119 -10.03 15.40 0.07
CA GLY A 119 -9.95 16.87 0.01
C GLY A 119 -11.32 17.59 0.02
N SER A 120 -12.38 16.94 -0.49
CA SER A 120 -13.77 17.39 -0.30
C SER A 120 -14.78 16.32 -0.72
N ARG A 121 -16.03 16.45 -0.26
CA ARG A 121 -17.14 15.58 -0.70
C ARG A 121 -17.31 15.59 -2.22
N ASP A 122 -17.19 16.75 -2.84
CA ASP A 122 -17.35 16.90 -4.30
C ASP A 122 -16.25 16.19 -5.08
N LEU A 123 -15.00 16.29 -4.61
CA LEU A 123 -13.87 15.58 -5.20
C LEU A 123 -14.05 14.07 -5.04
N TYR A 124 -14.43 13.61 -3.86
CA TYR A 124 -14.74 12.22 -3.59
C TYR A 124 -15.81 11.66 -4.55
N MET A 125 -16.95 12.34 -4.65
CA MET A 125 -18.07 11.87 -5.46
C MET A 125 -17.72 11.80 -6.95
N ARG A 126 -16.96 12.77 -7.46
CA ARG A 126 -16.61 12.85 -8.90
C ARG A 126 -15.42 11.98 -9.31
N HIS A 127 -14.41 11.87 -8.45
CA HIS A 127 -13.10 11.35 -8.84
C HIS A 127 -12.67 10.09 -8.10
N PHE A 128 -13.23 9.78 -6.92
CA PHE A 128 -12.84 8.57 -6.20
C PHE A 128 -13.53 7.32 -6.79
N ARG A 129 -12.81 6.56 -7.63
CA ARG A 129 -13.34 5.42 -8.41
C ARG A 129 -13.21 4.06 -7.72
N PHE A 130 -12.73 4.01 -6.49
CA PHE A 130 -12.41 2.77 -5.77
C PHE A 130 -13.14 2.68 -4.42
N LYS A 131 -14.42 3.04 -4.37
CA LYS A 131 -15.24 3.04 -3.14
C LYS A 131 -15.36 1.63 -2.56
N ALA A 132 -15.73 0.65 -3.37
CA ALA A 132 -15.91 -0.73 -2.91
C ALA A 132 -14.56 -1.42 -2.66
N LEU A 133 -13.59 -1.24 -3.54
CA LEU A 133 -12.25 -1.78 -3.34
C LEU A 133 -11.61 -1.25 -2.05
N HIS A 134 -11.71 0.07 -1.79
CA HIS A 134 -11.24 0.66 -0.55
C HIS A 134 -11.93 0.07 0.67
N PHE A 135 -13.27 -0.04 0.64
CA PHE A 135 -14.04 -0.66 1.71
C PHE A 135 -13.59 -2.09 2.02
N TYR A 136 -13.55 -2.96 1.01
CA TYR A 136 -13.14 -4.35 1.22
C TYR A 136 -11.71 -4.45 1.75
N LEU A 137 -10.79 -3.60 1.29
CA LEU A 137 -9.43 -3.60 1.79
C LEU A 137 -9.35 -3.15 3.26
N ILE A 138 -10.02 -2.05 3.63
CA ILE A 138 -10.09 -1.61 5.04
C ILE A 138 -10.73 -2.68 5.92
N ARG A 139 -11.86 -3.23 5.49
CA ARG A 139 -12.61 -4.24 6.24
C ARG A 139 -11.80 -5.52 6.41
N ALA A 140 -11.08 -5.95 5.38
CA ALA A 140 -10.17 -7.09 5.46
C ALA A 140 -9.11 -6.89 6.55
N LEU A 141 -8.46 -5.72 6.57
CA LEU A 141 -7.44 -5.41 7.57
C LEU A 141 -8.01 -5.34 8.99
N GLN A 142 -9.22 -4.80 9.16
CA GLN A 142 -9.91 -4.76 10.44
C GLN A 142 -10.22 -6.17 10.97
N LEU A 143 -10.75 -7.04 10.11
CA LEU A 143 -11.11 -8.42 10.47
C LEU A 143 -9.87 -9.28 10.77
N LEU A 144 -8.77 -9.07 10.04
CA LEU A 144 -7.49 -9.74 10.31
C LEU A 144 -6.84 -9.29 11.60
N ARG A 145 -6.96 -7.99 11.95
CA ARG A 145 -6.50 -7.48 13.25
C ARG A 145 -7.33 -8.05 14.42
N GLY A 146 -8.61 -8.30 14.18
CA GLY A 146 -9.55 -8.80 15.20
C GLY A 146 -9.96 -7.74 16.24
N SER A 147 -10.54 -8.19 17.35
CA SER A 147 -11.01 -7.34 18.46
C SER A 147 -9.88 -6.91 19.41
N GLY A 148 -8.70 -7.50 19.27
CA GLY A 148 -7.48 -6.96 19.89
C GLY A 148 -7.18 -5.64 19.20
N GLY A 149 -7.52 -4.52 19.85
CA GLY A 149 -7.03 -3.21 19.42
C GLY A 149 -5.50 -3.18 19.39
N CYS A 150 -4.90 -2.00 19.19
CA CYS A 150 -3.47 -1.85 19.41
C CYS A 150 -3.16 -2.31 20.85
N SER A 151 -2.50 -3.46 21.03
CA SER A 151 -2.05 -3.86 22.35
C SER A 151 -1.06 -2.79 22.84
N GLY A 152 -1.04 -2.52 24.15
CA GLY A 152 -0.02 -1.63 24.74
C GLY A 152 1.42 -2.20 24.64
N GLU A 153 1.58 -3.33 23.98
CA GLU A 153 2.85 -3.96 23.64
C GLU A 153 3.57 -3.16 22.55
N PRO A 154 4.91 -3.16 22.54
CA PRO A 154 5.69 -2.56 21.46
C PRO A 154 5.23 -3.12 20.10
N GLY A 155 4.93 -2.22 19.16
CA GLY A 155 4.58 -2.59 17.79
C GLY A 155 5.71 -3.31 17.07
N GLU A 156 5.39 -4.06 16.02
CA GLU A 156 6.41 -4.71 15.20
C GLU A 156 7.12 -3.67 14.32
N VAL A 157 8.44 -3.79 14.23
CA VAL A 157 9.25 -2.97 13.32
C VAL A 157 9.14 -3.55 11.92
N VAL A 158 8.60 -2.76 10.99
CA VAL A 158 8.54 -3.10 9.57
C VAL A 158 9.31 -2.08 8.74
N PHE A 159 9.79 -2.54 7.59
CA PHE A 159 10.60 -1.78 6.65
C PHE A 159 9.84 -1.52 5.36
N ARG A 160 9.95 -0.29 4.84
CA ARG A 160 9.43 0.08 3.53
C ARG A 160 10.53 0.77 2.73
N GLY A 161 10.77 0.29 1.51
CA GLY A 161 11.66 0.95 0.56
C GLY A 161 10.88 1.80 -0.44
N VAL A 162 11.38 3.00 -0.71
CA VAL A 162 10.85 3.89 -1.75
C VAL A 162 12.02 4.49 -2.52
N GLY A 163 12.14 4.16 -3.81
CA GLY A 163 13.24 4.62 -4.66
C GLY A 163 13.03 5.98 -5.33
N SER A 164 11.78 6.40 -5.49
CA SER A 164 11.40 7.58 -6.29
C SER A 164 11.28 8.88 -5.49
N LEU A 165 11.27 8.80 -4.16
CA LEU A 165 11.02 9.93 -3.26
C LEU A 165 11.95 9.85 -2.06
N ARG A 166 12.31 11.03 -1.54
CA ARG A 166 12.99 11.17 -0.26
C ARG A 166 12.03 11.78 0.74
N PHE A 167 11.64 11.05 1.78
CA PHE A 167 10.78 11.56 2.83
C PHE A 167 11.60 12.32 3.87
N GLU A 168 11.09 13.48 4.28
CA GLU A 168 11.70 14.26 5.36
C GLU A 168 10.63 14.79 6.32
N PRO A 169 10.71 14.49 7.62
CA PRO A 169 9.82 15.12 8.59
C PRO A 169 10.13 16.61 8.71
N LYS A 170 9.10 17.42 8.96
CA LYS A 170 9.27 18.87 9.20
C LYS A 170 10.08 19.11 10.47
N LYS A 171 9.80 18.33 11.53
CA LYS A 171 10.58 18.27 12.77
C LYS A 171 10.62 16.84 13.29
N LEU A 172 11.71 16.49 13.98
CA LEU A 172 11.79 15.22 14.70
C LEU A 172 10.71 15.17 15.79
N GLY A 173 10.01 14.04 15.88
CA GLY A 173 8.88 13.86 16.80
C GLY A 173 7.51 14.29 16.23
N ASP A 174 7.46 14.85 15.02
CA ASP A 174 6.17 15.16 14.38
C ASP A 174 5.37 13.87 14.11
N SER A 175 4.06 13.94 14.34
CA SER A 175 3.14 12.89 13.92
C SER A 175 3.00 12.91 12.40
N VAL A 176 3.00 11.73 11.79
CA VAL A 176 2.92 11.58 10.34
C VAL A 176 1.83 10.60 9.97
N ARG A 177 1.21 10.87 8.82
CA ARG A 177 0.28 9.97 8.17
C ARG A 177 0.78 9.71 6.75
N LEU A 178 0.80 8.43 6.35
CA LEU A 178 1.23 8.05 5.00
C LEU A 178 0.24 8.53 3.93
N GLY A 179 -1.03 8.69 4.31
CA GLY A 179 -2.07 9.23 3.43
C GLY A 179 -2.52 8.27 2.34
N GLN A 180 -2.16 7.00 2.47
CA GLN A 180 -2.49 5.91 1.56
C GLN A 180 -2.22 4.58 2.25
N PHE A 181 -2.66 3.49 1.63
CA PHE A 181 -2.17 2.19 2.01
C PHE A 181 -0.66 2.10 1.75
N ALA A 182 0.04 1.36 2.61
CA ALA A 182 1.47 1.15 2.44
C ALA A 182 1.84 -0.30 2.69
N SER A 183 2.40 -0.94 1.67
CA SER A 183 3.10 -2.22 1.81
C SER A 183 4.43 -2.02 2.54
N SER A 184 4.72 -2.92 3.48
CA SER A 184 5.97 -3.00 4.24
C SER A 184 6.39 -4.46 4.43
N SER A 185 7.60 -4.70 4.94
CA SER A 185 8.18 -6.04 5.12
C SER A 185 8.88 -6.13 6.47
N LEU A 186 8.79 -7.28 7.16
CA LEU A 186 9.64 -7.58 8.32
C LEU A 186 11.10 -7.83 7.90
N ASP A 187 11.31 -8.28 6.66
CA ASP A 187 12.61 -8.51 6.05
C ASP A 187 13.09 -7.22 5.36
N GLU A 188 14.09 -6.57 5.94
CA GLU A 188 14.69 -5.35 5.39
C GLU A 188 15.25 -5.58 3.97
N ALA A 189 15.80 -6.76 3.68
CA ALA A 189 16.37 -7.05 2.36
C ALA A 189 15.29 -7.10 1.27
N VAL A 190 14.05 -7.46 1.62
CA VAL A 190 12.90 -7.35 0.72
C VAL A 190 12.55 -5.89 0.49
N ALA A 191 12.47 -5.08 1.56
CA ALA A 191 12.15 -3.65 1.45
C ALA A 191 13.16 -2.90 0.58
N ARG A 192 14.47 -3.21 0.70
CA ARG A 192 15.54 -2.60 -0.08
C ARG A 192 15.39 -2.77 -1.60
N ARG A 193 14.73 -3.83 -2.07
CA ARG A 193 14.45 -4.04 -3.51
C ARG A 193 13.55 -2.95 -4.10
N PHE A 194 12.83 -2.22 -3.26
CA PHE A 194 11.93 -1.14 -3.65
C PHE A 194 12.57 0.26 -3.51
N GLY A 195 13.81 0.37 -3.00
CA GLY A 195 14.57 1.62 -2.95
C GLY A 195 15.78 1.57 -2.01
N GLU A 196 16.95 2.04 -2.47
CA GLU A 196 18.21 2.04 -1.71
C GLU A 196 18.46 3.33 -0.90
N LYS A 197 17.72 4.43 -1.14
CA LYS A 197 18.17 5.78 -0.72
C LYS A 197 17.71 6.30 0.65
N ARG A 198 16.79 5.66 1.37
CA ARG A 198 16.66 5.80 2.84
C ARG A 198 15.73 4.74 3.43
N ARG A 199 15.96 4.43 4.71
CA ARG A 199 15.25 3.44 5.53
C ARG A 199 14.10 4.15 6.24
N ASP A 200 12.87 3.72 5.98
CA ASP A 200 11.73 4.11 6.81
C ASP A 200 11.34 2.92 7.68
N CYS A 201 11.72 3.00 8.96
CA CYS A 201 11.22 2.09 10.00
C CYS A 201 9.86 2.62 10.44
N VAL A 202 8.82 1.83 10.26
CA VAL A 202 7.48 2.16 10.75
C VAL A 202 7.15 1.15 11.84
N SER A 203 6.80 1.65 13.04
CA SER A 203 6.20 0.81 14.07
C SER A 203 4.72 0.64 13.74
N ALA A 204 4.33 -0.59 13.39
CA ALA A 204 2.94 -0.92 13.12
C ALA A 204 2.28 -1.49 14.39
N PRO A 205 1.01 -1.17 14.69
CA PRO A 205 0.30 -1.79 15.80
C PRO A 205 0.26 -3.30 15.64
N ARG A 206 0.57 -4.05 16.71
CA ARG A 206 0.53 -5.50 16.70
C ARG A 206 -0.91 -5.96 16.44
N GLY A 207 -1.07 -6.79 15.41
CA GLY A 207 -2.34 -7.37 15.00
C GLY A 207 -2.09 -8.73 14.36
N GLN A 208 -1.67 -9.69 15.17
CA GLN A 208 -1.57 -11.09 14.75
C GLN A 208 -1.89 -12.00 15.95
N PRO A 209 -2.52 -13.18 15.73
CA PRO A 209 -2.72 -14.17 16.78
C PRO A 209 -1.36 -14.65 17.29
N ASP A 210 -1.29 -14.94 18.58
CA ASP A 210 -0.10 -15.47 19.24
C ASP A 210 0.51 -16.69 18.48
N SER A 211 1.84 -16.78 18.52
CA SER A 211 2.66 -17.87 17.93
C SER A 211 2.31 -19.28 18.47
N PRO A 212 2.95 -20.37 18.02
CA PRO A 212 3.22 -20.88 16.69
C PRO A 212 2.41 -22.18 16.49
N SER A 213 1.21 -22.14 15.89
CA SER A 213 0.59 -23.35 15.34
C SER A 213 0.76 -23.32 13.82
N LYS A 214 1.34 -24.39 13.27
CA LYS A 214 1.90 -24.52 11.91
C LYS A 214 0.98 -24.23 10.71
N ASP A 215 -0.25 -23.76 10.88
CA ASP A 215 -1.25 -23.71 9.78
C ASP A 215 -2.06 -22.39 9.68
N ALA A 216 -1.56 -21.27 10.20
CA ALA A 216 -2.27 -19.98 10.15
C ALA A 216 -1.78 -19.06 9.01
N PHE A 217 -2.65 -18.79 8.03
CA PHE A 217 -2.63 -17.73 7.00
C PHE A 217 -1.34 -17.51 6.18
N SER A 218 -1.36 -18.01 4.93
CA SER A 218 -0.33 -17.76 3.90
C SER A 218 -0.92 -17.07 2.65
N LEU A 219 -1.77 -16.05 2.87
CA LEU A 219 -2.33 -15.24 1.77
C LEU A 219 -1.34 -14.21 1.23
N LEU A 220 -0.55 -13.67 2.14
CA LEU A 220 0.60 -12.85 1.84
C LEU A 220 1.78 -13.82 1.83
N SER A 221 2.68 -13.68 0.86
CA SER A 221 4.04 -14.10 1.15
C SER A 221 4.40 -13.31 2.41
N TRP A 222 4.44 -13.96 3.59
CA TRP A 222 5.04 -13.69 4.92
C TRP A 222 5.99 -12.48 5.11
N LYS A 223 6.36 -11.80 4.04
CA LYS A 223 7.20 -10.63 3.87
C LYS A 223 6.42 -9.37 3.49
N THR A 224 5.08 -9.36 3.45
CA THR A 224 4.32 -8.15 3.08
C THR A 224 3.18 -7.88 4.06
N MET A 225 3.25 -6.74 4.75
CA MET A 225 2.20 -6.21 5.61
C MET A 225 1.58 -4.98 4.93
N ILE A 226 0.25 -4.85 4.96
CA ILE A 226 -0.47 -3.69 4.43
C ILE A 226 -0.86 -2.81 5.61
N LEU A 227 -0.37 -1.58 5.59
CA LEU A 227 -0.75 -0.55 6.54
C LEU A 227 -1.94 0.22 5.96
N ALA A 228 -3.00 0.38 6.77
CA ALA A 228 -4.11 1.26 6.42
C ALA A 228 -3.65 2.74 6.41
N PRO A 229 -4.35 3.66 5.73
CA PRO A 229 -3.98 5.08 5.61
C PRO A 229 -3.89 5.90 6.92
N GLY A 230 -4.01 5.29 8.10
CA GLY A 230 -4.05 5.93 9.41
C GLY A 230 -2.71 6.53 9.89
N GLY A 231 -2.71 7.09 11.11
CA GLY A 231 -1.53 7.74 11.70
C GLY A 231 -0.46 6.75 12.18
N PHE A 232 0.80 7.11 11.99
CA PHE A 232 1.98 6.36 12.45
C PHE A 232 2.97 7.30 13.16
N GLN A 233 3.83 6.73 14.01
CA GLN A 233 5.00 7.41 14.53
C GLN A 233 6.25 6.86 13.84
N PHE A 234 7.10 7.74 13.32
CA PHE A 234 8.41 7.36 12.81
C PHE A 234 9.42 7.39 13.96
N SER A 235 10.03 6.24 14.24
CA SER A 235 11.28 6.17 14.98
C SER A 235 12.41 6.38 13.97
N GLY A 236 13.04 7.56 14.03
CA GLY A 236 14.19 7.86 13.19
C GLY A 236 15.31 6.84 13.44
N ALA A 237 15.88 6.29 12.37
CA ALA A 237 17.17 5.63 12.46
C ALA A 237 18.24 6.72 12.53
N ASP A 238 19.05 6.69 13.58
CA ASP A 238 20.29 7.45 13.68
C ASP A 238 21.24 7.14 12.49
N PRO A 239 22.20 8.04 12.18
CA PRO A 239 22.96 8.08 10.92
C PRO A 239 23.58 6.77 10.44
#